data_AF-A0A1H9Q5T7-F1
#
_entry.id   AF-A0A1H9Q5T7-F1
#
_cell.length_a   1.000
_cell.length_b   1.000
_cell.length_c   1.000
_cell.angle_alpha   90.00
_cell.angle_beta   90.00
_cell.angle_gamma   90.00
#
_symmetry.space_group_name_H-M   'P 1'
#
loop_
_entity.id
_entity.type
_entity.pdbx_description
1 polymer ?
#
loop_
_entity_poly.entity_id
_entity_poly.type
_entity_poly.pdbx_seq_one_letter_code
_entity_poly.pdbx_strand_id
1 'polypeptide(L)'
;MRVASIAAPTILAATLALSLGACGASSGSSNQDQGQSSEPEAAQKAPESSVAVTIDGVTTTTDYEGKPCAVVSYTFTNVSSDEAQAFSTSTYQEVYQGGVQCDVTMATDGSADGQSSLTKVKAGNSVSVKIAYELKDNSDLEVNVYPMDFSGNPLASKTFTLS
;
A
#
# COMPACT_ATOMS: atom_id res chain seq x y z
N MET A 1 15.28 21.18 39.24
CA MET A 1 16.68 21.44 38.84
C MET A 1 16.81 21.01 37.38
N ARG A 2 16.77 21.96 36.45
CA ARG A 2 16.91 21.73 35.01
C ARG A 2 18.39 21.79 34.65
N VAL A 3 18.89 20.80 33.91
CA VAL A 3 20.18 20.91 33.23
C VAL A 3 19.90 20.73 31.74
N ALA A 4 20.10 21.81 31.00
CA ALA A 4 20.11 21.84 29.55
C ALA A 4 21.46 21.35 29.05
N SER A 5 21.49 20.63 27.93
CA SER A 5 22.70 20.48 27.14
C SER A 5 22.37 20.78 25.68
N ILE A 6 23.12 21.74 25.14
CA ILE A 6 23.06 22.28 23.78
C ILE A 6 24.23 21.65 23.02
N ALA A 7 23.97 21.10 21.83
CA ALA A 7 24.98 20.95 20.79
C ALA A 7 24.33 21.08 19.41
N ALA A 8 24.86 22.00 18.61
CA ALA A 8 24.37 22.50 17.33
C ALA A 8 24.84 21.62 16.14
N PRO A 9 24.31 21.84 14.91
CA PRO A 9 24.45 20.91 13.78
C PRO A 9 25.68 21.19 12.91
N THR A 10 26.29 20.12 12.36
CA THR A 10 27.38 20.22 11.38
C THR A 10 26.80 20.16 9.96
N ILE A 11 26.84 21.27 9.25
CA ILE A 11 26.55 21.39 7.81
C ILE A 11 27.81 20.98 7.04
N LEU A 12 27.72 20.00 6.14
CA LEU A 12 28.76 19.72 5.16
C LEU A 12 28.29 20.17 3.78
N ALA A 13 28.80 21.31 3.35
CA ALA A 13 28.65 21.83 1.99
C ALA A 13 29.67 21.16 1.07
N ALA A 14 29.22 20.48 0.02
CA ALA A 14 30.09 19.96 -1.03
C ALA A 14 30.06 20.94 -2.23
N THR A 15 31.17 21.65 -2.43
CA THR A 15 31.41 22.54 -3.56
C THR A 15 31.68 21.73 -4.84
N LEU A 16 30.84 21.90 -5.88
CA LEU A 16 31.11 21.39 -7.22
C LEU A 16 31.97 22.41 -7.98
N ALA A 17 33.20 22.02 -8.34
CA ALA A 17 34.08 22.80 -9.19
C ALA A 17 33.69 22.61 -10.67
N LEU A 18 33.36 23.70 -11.37
CA LEU A 18 33.21 23.72 -12.82
C LEU A 18 34.58 23.94 -13.47
N SER A 19 35.13 22.94 -14.16
CA SER A 19 36.27 23.13 -15.05
C SER A 19 35.78 23.45 -16.47
N LEU A 20 35.95 24.70 -16.87
CA LEU A 20 35.87 25.11 -18.28
C LEU A 20 37.17 24.72 -18.98
N GLY A 21 37.10 23.77 -19.91
CA GLY A 21 38.16 23.47 -20.88
C GLY A 21 37.84 24.16 -22.21
N ALA A 22 38.69 25.10 -22.61
CA ALA A 22 38.59 25.84 -23.86
C ALA A 22 39.52 25.29 -24.96
N CYS A 23 39.10 25.54 -26.21
CA CYS A 23 39.80 25.67 -27.49
C CYS A 23 40.52 24.47 -28.16
N GLY A 24 40.17 24.27 -29.45
CA GLY A 24 41.00 23.58 -30.44
C GLY A 24 40.22 23.13 -31.70
N ALA A 25 40.18 23.96 -32.74
CA ALA A 25 39.61 23.61 -34.05
C ALA A 25 40.65 22.92 -34.95
N SER A 26 40.32 21.78 -35.54
CA SER A 26 40.82 21.34 -36.86
C SER A 26 39.98 20.20 -37.43
N SER A 27 39.81 20.21 -38.75
CA SER A 27 38.84 19.47 -39.57
C SER A 27 39.19 17.99 -39.78
N GLY A 28 38.19 17.11 -39.91
CA GLY A 28 38.36 15.76 -40.49
C GLY A 28 37.17 14.81 -40.27
N SER A 29 36.54 14.37 -41.36
CA SER A 29 35.39 13.46 -41.41
C SER A 29 35.71 11.99 -41.07
N SER A 30 34.75 11.32 -40.41
CA SER A 30 34.14 10.02 -40.76
C SER A 30 34.00 9.00 -39.60
N ASN A 31 32.76 8.51 -39.46
CA ASN A 31 32.31 7.20 -39.00
C ASN A 31 32.87 6.58 -37.69
N GLN A 32 32.04 6.52 -36.65
CA GLN A 32 31.32 5.30 -36.18
C GLN A 32 30.80 5.50 -34.75
N ASP A 33 29.73 4.78 -34.43
CA ASP A 33 29.38 4.27 -33.09
C ASP A 33 28.86 5.30 -32.07
N GLN A 34 27.55 5.58 -32.13
CA GLN A 34 26.84 6.07 -30.94
C GLN A 34 26.46 4.87 -30.09
N GLY A 35 27.40 4.53 -29.22
CA GLY A 35 27.19 3.66 -28.07
C GLY A 35 25.97 4.12 -27.28
N GLN A 36 25.11 3.14 -27.04
CA GLN A 36 24.03 3.14 -26.08
C GLN A 36 24.56 3.62 -24.73
N SER A 37 24.28 4.88 -24.40
CA SER A 37 24.49 5.40 -23.04
C SER A 37 23.36 4.84 -22.18
N SER A 38 23.62 3.65 -21.63
CA SER A 38 22.83 3.12 -20.52
C SER A 38 23.16 3.95 -19.29
N GLU A 39 22.44 5.06 -19.12
CA GLU A 39 22.38 5.75 -17.84
C GLU A 39 21.81 4.75 -16.81
N PRO A 40 22.42 4.56 -15.63
CA PRO A 40 21.82 3.75 -14.60
C PRO A 40 20.54 4.45 -14.16
N GLU A 41 19.40 3.89 -14.57
CA GLU A 41 18.09 4.21 -14.05
C GLU A 41 18.17 4.05 -12.54
N ALA A 42 18.30 5.18 -11.82
CA ALA A 42 18.20 5.20 -10.38
C ALA A 42 16.84 4.56 -10.06
N ALA A 43 16.87 3.38 -9.43
CA ALA A 43 15.68 2.69 -9.00
C ALA A 43 14.84 3.65 -8.17
N GLN A 44 13.81 4.23 -8.79
CA GLN A 44 12.90 5.15 -8.16
C GLN A 44 12.10 4.30 -7.17
N LYS A 45 12.51 4.33 -5.90
CA LYS A 45 11.84 3.61 -4.82
C LYS A 45 10.37 4.01 -4.89
N ALA A 46 9.49 3.03 -5.13
CA ALA A 46 8.06 3.28 -5.17
C ALA A 46 7.65 4.06 -3.91
N PRO A 47 6.80 5.09 -4.02
CA PRO A 47 6.37 5.84 -2.86
C PRO A 47 5.79 4.86 -1.83
N GLU A 48 6.29 4.94 -0.59
CA GLU A 48 5.75 4.13 0.50
C GLU A 48 4.32 4.62 0.79
N SER A 49 3.36 3.70 0.86
CA SER A 49 1.94 4.01 1.11
C SER A 49 1.76 4.76 2.44
N SER A 50 0.82 5.72 2.47
CA SER A 50 0.42 6.46 3.68
C SER A 50 -0.32 5.60 4.72
N VAL A 51 -0.65 4.36 4.36
CA VAL A 51 -1.36 3.40 5.21
C VAL A 51 -0.70 2.02 5.16
N ALA A 52 -0.83 1.27 6.25
CA ALA A 52 -0.43 -0.13 6.34
C ALA A 52 -1.64 -1.00 6.70
N VAL A 53 -1.68 -2.22 6.16
CA VAL A 53 -2.76 -3.18 6.39
C VAL A 53 -2.19 -4.56 6.69
N THR A 54 -2.79 -5.28 7.62
CA THR A 54 -2.65 -6.74 7.75
C THR A 54 -3.99 -7.42 7.47
N ILE A 55 -3.93 -8.63 6.92
CA ILE A 55 -5.09 -9.52 6.77
C ILE A 55 -4.98 -10.55 7.89
N ASP A 56 -5.82 -10.42 8.91
CA ASP A 56 -5.65 -11.10 10.19
C ASP A 56 -6.27 -12.50 10.19
N GLY A 57 -7.44 -12.66 9.58
CA GLY A 57 -8.15 -13.93 9.55
C GLY A 57 -9.45 -13.89 8.76
N VAL A 58 -10.09 -15.05 8.65
CA VAL A 58 -11.40 -15.24 8.04
C VAL A 58 -12.29 -16.11 8.92
N THR A 59 -13.59 -15.81 8.95
CA THR A 59 -14.63 -16.66 9.53
C THR A 59 -15.79 -16.78 8.57
N THR A 60 -16.42 -17.95 8.44
CA THR A 60 -17.59 -18.15 7.59
C THR A 60 -18.89 -18.02 8.39
N THR A 61 -19.91 -17.43 7.78
CA THR A 61 -21.26 -17.23 8.35
C THR A 61 -22.27 -17.10 7.20
N THR A 62 -23.46 -16.58 7.45
CA THR A 62 -24.46 -16.27 6.42
C THR A 62 -24.80 -14.78 6.37
N ASP A 63 -25.18 -14.29 5.20
CA ASP A 63 -25.73 -12.94 5.04
C ASP A 63 -27.22 -12.87 5.42
N TYR A 64 -27.82 -11.68 5.29
CA TYR A 64 -29.25 -11.47 5.57
C TYR A 64 -30.21 -12.25 4.63
N GLU A 65 -29.74 -12.70 3.47
CA GLU A 65 -30.50 -13.56 2.56
C GLU A 65 -30.30 -15.06 2.86
N GLY A 66 -29.48 -15.40 3.86
CA GLY A 66 -29.13 -16.77 4.23
C GLY A 66 -28.08 -17.39 3.30
N LYS A 67 -27.42 -16.61 2.44
CA LYS A 67 -26.34 -17.09 1.58
C LYS A 67 -25.02 -17.17 2.36
N PRO A 68 -24.14 -18.13 2.07
CA PRO A 68 -22.83 -18.20 2.70
C PRO A 68 -21.99 -16.94 2.46
N CYS A 69 -21.29 -16.48 3.48
CA CYS A 69 -20.34 -15.37 3.37
C CYS A 69 -19.10 -15.59 4.24
N ALA A 70 -17.99 -14.98 3.83
CA ALA A 70 -16.74 -14.92 4.57
C ALA A 70 -16.55 -13.52 5.15
N VAL A 71 -16.32 -13.44 6.46
CA VAL A 71 -15.95 -12.22 7.16
C VAL A 71 -14.44 -12.19 7.28
N VAL A 72 -13.80 -11.30 6.52
CA VAL A 72 -12.36 -11.07 6.58
C VAL A 72 -12.08 -9.97 7.59
N SER A 73 -11.16 -10.25 8.51
CA SER A 73 -10.67 -9.29 9.50
C SER A 73 -9.34 -8.70 9.06
N TYR A 74 -9.24 -7.37 9.17
CA TYR A 74 -8.05 -6.61 8.84
C TYR A 74 -7.65 -5.74 10.03
N THR A 75 -6.36 -5.40 10.12
CA THR A 75 -5.89 -4.28 10.94
C THR A 75 -5.41 -3.18 10.01
N PHE A 76 -6.08 -2.03 10.07
CA PHE A 76 -5.72 -0.83 9.33
C PHE A 76 -4.93 0.11 10.22
N THR A 77 -3.79 0.61 9.73
CA THR A 77 -2.95 1.58 10.44
C THR A 77 -2.72 2.81 9.56
N ASN A 78 -2.99 3.99 10.11
CA ASN A 78 -2.62 5.25 9.48
C ASN A 78 -1.16 5.56 9.84
N VAL A 79 -0.25 5.46 8.86
CA VAL A 79 1.19 5.73 9.03
C VAL A 79 1.60 7.10 8.51
N SER A 80 0.65 7.92 8.06
CA SER A 80 0.87 9.32 7.69
C SER A 80 1.14 10.20 8.92
N SER A 81 1.51 11.47 8.69
CA SER A 81 1.92 12.40 9.75
C SER A 81 0.83 13.31 10.32
N ASP A 82 -0.27 13.59 9.60
CA ASP A 82 -1.23 14.63 10.03
C ASP A 82 -2.70 14.32 9.76
N GLU A 83 -3.06 13.75 8.61
CA GLU A 83 -4.45 13.62 8.21
C GLU A 83 -5.10 12.33 8.72
N ALA A 84 -6.35 12.43 9.19
CA ALA A 84 -7.11 11.24 9.59
C ALA A 84 -7.61 10.48 8.35
N GLN A 85 -7.29 9.19 8.29
CA GLN A 85 -7.61 8.32 7.16
C GLN A 85 -8.58 7.22 7.58
N ALA A 86 -9.38 6.72 6.64
CA ALA A 86 -10.28 5.58 6.86
C ALA A 86 -9.95 4.50 5.84
N PHE A 87 -10.10 3.23 6.24
CA PHE A 87 -9.82 2.08 5.39
C PHE A 87 -10.52 2.20 4.03
N SER A 88 -11.83 2.41 4.03
CA SER A 88 -12.67 2.58 2.83
C SER A 88 -12.25 3.68 1.86
N THR A 89 -11.52 4.70 2.31
CA THR A 89 -11.07 5.82 1.47
C THR A 89 -9.59 5.77 1.12
N SER A 90 -8.84 4.87 1.76
CA SER A 90 -7.38 4.78 1.65
C SER A 90 -6.93 3.46 1.04
N THR A 91 -7.80 2.47 0.96
CA THR A 91 -7.49 1.15 0.42
C THR A 91 -8.60 0.66 -0.51
N TYR A 92 -8.22 -0.21 -1.44
CA TYR A 92 -9.12 -0.98 -2.28
C TYR A 92 -8.84 -2.47 -2.07
N GLN A 93 -9.88 -3.28 -1.97
CA GLN A 93 -9.77 -4.72 -1.74
C GLN A 93 -10.18 -5.47 -2.99
N GLU A 94 -9.36 -6.44 -3.37
CA GLU A 94 -9.73 -7.46 -4.33
C GLU A 94 -9.83 -8.79 -3.59
N VAL A 95 -10.97 -9.45 -3.70
CA VAL A 95 -11.27 -10.69 -3.00
C VAL A 95 -11.85 -11.64 -4.01
N TYR A 96 -11.09 -12.67 -4.38
CA TYR A 96 -11.46 -13.60 -5.43
C TYR A 96 -11.78 -14.98 -4.87
N GLN A 97 -12.75 -15.63 -5.49
CA GLN A 97 -13.03 -17.04 -5.33
C GLN A 97 -13.18 -17.66 -6.72
N GLY A 98 -12.43 -18.73 -7.01
CA GLY A 98 -12.43 -19.36 -8.35
C GLY A 98 -12.08 -18.39 -9.50
N GLY A 99 -11.32 -17.33 -9.22
CA GLY A 99 -10.96 -16.29 -10.19
C GLY A 99 -12.03 -15.22 -10.45
N VAL A 100 -13.13 -15.21 -9.69
CA VAL A 100 -14.20 -14.19 -9.78
C VAL A 100 -14.22 -13.36 -8.51
N GLN A 101 -14.33 -12.04 -8.65
CA GLN A 101 -14.39 -11.11 -7.52
C GLN A 101 -15.68 -11.36 -6.71
N CYS A 102 -15.54 -11.53 -5.40
CA CYS A 102 -16.65 -11.62 -4.47
C CYS A 102 -17.28 -10.25 -4.23
N ASP A 103 -18.60 -10.23 -4.16
CA ASP A 103 -19.38 -9.05 -3.78
C ASP A 103 -19.30 -8.81 -2.27
N VAL A 104 -19.26 -7.54 -1.86
CA VAL A 104 -19.41 -7.18 -0.44
C VAL A 104 -20.86 -7.42 -0.01
N THR A 105 -21.02 -8.10 1.12
CA THR A 105 -22.34 -8.37 1.74
C THR A 105 -22.32 -7.95 3.21
N MET A 106 -23.41 -8.23 3.94
CA MET A 106 -23.53 -7.94 5.37
C MET A 106 -23.81 -9.23 6.13
N ALA A 107 -23.00 -9.53 7.15
CA ALA A 107 -23.18 -10.74 7.95
C ALA A 107 -24.42 -10.63 8.85
N THR A 108 -25.26 -11.67 8.88
CA THR A 108 -26.52 -11.65 9.64
C THR A 108 -26.32 -11.57 11.16
N ASP A 109 -25.18 -12.04 11.66
CA ASP A 109 -24.82 -12.06 13.08
C ASP A 109 -24.21 -10.73 13.56
N GLY A 110 -24.11 -9.72 12.66
CA GLY A 110 -23.52 -8.42 12.96
C GLY A 110 -21.99 -8.46 13.11
N SER A 111 -21.34 -9.57 12.76
CA SER A 111 -19.87 -9.68 12.84
C SER A 111 -19.15 -8.77 11.84
N ALA A 112 -19.82 -8.33 10.78
CA ALA A 112 -19.35 -7.32 9.84
C ALA A 112 -20.54 -6.53 9.26
N ASP A 113 -20.66 -5.27 9.70
CA ASP A 113 -21.66 -4.31 9.23
C ASP A 113 -21.07 -3.19 8.35
N GLY A 114 -19.76 -3.30 8.04
CA GLY A 114 -19.00 -2.34 7.25
C GLY A 114 -18.64 -1.03 7.97
N GLN A 115 -19.19 -0.72 9.15
CA GLN A 115 -18.98 0.58 9.81
C GLN A 115 -17.52 0.80 10.22
N SER A 116 -16.86 -0.28 10.65
CA SER A 116 -15.44 -0.24 11.02
C SER A 116 -14.56 0.32 9.89
N SER A 117 -14.91 0.08 8.62
CA SER A 117 -14.15 0.57 7.45
C SER A 117 -14.24 2.08 7.21
N LEU A 118 -15.26 2.74 7.76
CA LEU A 118 -15.49 4.17 7.68
C LEU A 118 -14.83 4.94 8.84
N THR A 119 -14.31 4.22 9.85
CA THR A 119 -13.69 4.83 11.03
C THR A 119 -12.49 5.67 10.63
N LYS A 120 -12.50 6.96 11.03
CA LYS A 120 -11.36 7.86 10.85
C LYS A 120 -10.30 7.59 11.91
N VAL A 121 -9.12 7.17 11.46
CA VAL A 121 -7.96 6.83 12.26
C VAL A 121 -6.93 7.94 12.14
N LYS A 122 -6.52 8.52 13.27
CA LYS A 122 -5.46 9.53 13.32
C LYS A 122 -4.08 8.90 13.08
N ALA A 123 -3.14 9.71 12.63
CA ALA A 123 -1.73 9.35 12.48
C ALA A 123 -1.21 8.50 13.66
N GLY A 124 -0.49 7.42 13.34
CA GLY A 124 0.14 6.51 14.30
C GLY A 124 -0.81 5.56 15.04
N ASN A 125 -2.09 5.51 14.68
CA ASN A 125 -3.08 4.63 15.32
C ASN A 125 -3.59 3.55 14.36
N SER A 126 -4.25 2.53 14.93
CA SER A 126 -4.83 1.41 14.19
C SER A 126 -6.28 1.15 14.59
N VAL A 127 -7.03 0.49 13.71
CA VAL A 127 -8.38 -0.01 13.97
C VAL A 127 -8.56 -1.39 13.34
N SER A 128 -9.33 -2.26 13.98
CA SER A 128 -9.78 -3.52 13.37
C SER A 128 -10.95 -3.24 12.43
N VAL A 129 -10.86 -3.74 11.20
CA VAL A 129 -11.88 -3.63 10.17
C VAL A 129 -12.39 -5.02 9.81
N LYS A 130 -13.70 -5.16 9.67
CA LYS A 130 -14.33 -6.40 9.22
C LYS A 130 -15.25 -6.14 8.05
N ILE A 131 -15.02 -6.86 6.96
CA ILE A 131 -15.84 -6.82 5.74
C ILE A 131 -16.32 -8.23 5.44
N ALA A 132 -17.61 -8.38 5.15
CA ALA A 132 -18.16 -9.64 4.68
C ALA A 132 -18.19 -9.68 3.14
N TYR A 133 -17.86 -10.83 2.58
CA TYR A 133 -17.90 -11.11 1.15
C TYR A 133 -18.78 -12.32 0.87
N GLU A 134 -19.66 -12.23 -0.12
CA GLU A 134 -20.49 -13.35 -0.54
C GLU A 134 -19.62 -14.48 -1.09
N LEU A 135 -19.84 -15.71 -0.58
CA LEU A 135 -19.17 -16.90 -1.07
C LEU A 135 -20.02 -17.59 -2.13
N LYS A 136 -19.38 -18.05 -3.19
CA LYS A 136 -20.00 -18.85 -4.26
C LYS A 136 -19.87 -20.35 -3.97
N ASP A 137 -18.77 -20.76 -3.36
CA ASP A 137 -18.51 -22.14 -2.93
C ASP A 137 -17.48 -22.20 -1.77
N ASN A 138 -16.83 -23.35 -1.57
CA ASN A 138 -15.80 -23.57 -0.54
C ASN A 138 -14.37 -23.59 -1.11
N SER A 139 -14.15 -23.12 -2.34
CA SER A 139 -12.79 -22.95 -2.86
C SER A 139 -12.04 -21.85 -2.09
N ASP A 140 -10.72 -21.82 -2.25
CA ASP A 140 -9.86 -20.86 -1.58
C ASP A 140 -10.30 -19.42 -1.85
N LEU A 141 -10.21 -18.59 -0.81
CA LEU A 141 -10.49 -17.18 -0.84
C LEU A 141 -9.17 -16.40 -0.93
N GLU A 142 -8.91 -15.76 -2.06
CA GLU A 142 -7.73 -14.95 -2.30
C GLU A 142 -8.02 -13.48 -1.97
N VAL A 143 -7.31 -12.91 -1.00
CA VAL A 143 -7.53 -11.54 -0.53
C VAL A 143 -6.28 -10.70 -0.81
N ASN A 144 -6.45 -9.63 -1.58
CA ASN A 144 -5.44 -8.60 -1.82
C ASN A 144 -5.96 -7.24 -1.38
N VAL A 145 -5.10 -6.44 -0.76
CA VAL A 145 -5.42 -5.07 -0.36
C VAL A 145 -4.40 -4.13 -0.97
N TYR A 146 -4.86 -3.15 -1.73
CA TYR A 146 -4.05 -2.16 -2.42
C TYR A 146 -4.25 -0.77 -1.81
N PRO A 147 -3.28 0.14 -1.96
CA PRO A 147 -3.54 1.55 -1.69
C PRO A 147 -4.56 2.10 -2.70
N MET A 148 -5.38 3.07 -2.29
CA MET A 148 -6.43 3.67 -3.13
C MET A 148 -5.87 4.47 -4.32
N ASP A 149 -4.62 4.91 -4.25
CA ASP A 149 -3.94 5.56 -5.37
C ASP A 149 -3.45 4.58 -6.45
N PHE A 150 -3.73 3.28 -6.28
CA PHE A 150 -3.33 2.18 -7.16
C PHE A 150 -1.83 2.11 -7.43
N SER A 151 -1.02 2.69 -6.55
CA SER A 151 0.43 2.64 -6.68
C SER A 151 0.98 1.29 -6.22
N GLY A 152 1.89 0.72 -7.01
CA GLY A 152 2.75 -0.39 -6.59
C GLY A 152 2.06 -1.74 -6.36
N ASN A 153 2.64 -2.51 -5.43
CA ASN A 153 2.23 -3.85 -5.05
C ASN A 153 1.10 -3.80 -3.98
N PRO A 154 0.38 -4.91 -3.73
CA PRO A 154 -0.53 -4.99 -2.60
C PRO A 154 0.16 -4.60 -1.27
N LEU A 155 -0.56 -3.89 -0.42
CA LEU A 155 -0.19 -3.64 0.98
C LEU A 155 -0.20 -4.94 1.79
N ALA A 156 -1.12 -5.85 1.45
CA ALA A 156 -1.21 -7.19 2.03
C ALA A 156 -1.87 -8.15 1.04
N SER A 157 -1.41 -9.40 1.05
CA SER A 157 -1.99 -10.51 0.30
C SER A 157 -2.07 -11.75 1.19
N LYS A 158 -3.20 -12.46 1.14
CA LYS A 158 -3.38 -13.72 1.87
C LYS A 158 -4.44 -14.58 1.19
N THR A 159 -4.16 -15.88 1.09
CA THR A 159 -5.13 -16.89 0.66
C THR A 159 -5.61 -17.68 1.86
N PHE A 160 -6.91 -17.92 1.94
CA PHE A 160 -7.54 -18.75 2.96
C PHE A 160 -8.20 -19.97 2.35
N THR A 161 -7.91 -21.16 2.87
CA THR A 161 -8.72 -22.34 2.60
C THR A 161 -9.95 -22.34 3.50
N LEU A 162 -11.12 -22.47 2.89
CA LEU A 162 -12.41 -22.50 3.58
C LEU A 162 -12.77 -23.96 3.94
N SER A 163 -13.28 -24.17 5.15
CA SER A 163 -13.65 -25.49 5.69
C SER A 163 -15.15 -25.67 5.75
#